data_AF-A0A6L7TTW0-F1
#
_entry.id   AF-A0A6L7TTW0-F1
#
_cell.length_a   1.000
_cell.length_b   1.000
_cell.length_c   1.000
_cell.angle_alpha   90.00
_cell.angle_beta   90.00
_cell.angle_gamma   90.00
#
_symmetry.space_group_name_H-M   'P 1'
#
loop_
_entity.id
_entity.type
_entity.pdbx_description
1 polymer ?
#
loop_
_entity_poly.entity_id
_entity_poly.type
_entity_poly.pdbx_seq_one_letter_code
_entity_poly.pdbx_strand_id
1 'polypeptide(L)'
;MQEIEFTLYLKDVCNLAERTVGARISNCRRVERYEGDLDGHFQADGMASLMRNLTYSTEDANRNRPARHHIPIVGDVRNGTATLKQAAGLYQQFRQGAGYRPKAPRASSRPEPSSRTPSGSWPDWPQPDENDVLHLATVMTPLVRFLHPQIVQRVVDDNSVNRGTWSAELQRMGIDPGIYLWEGSPCAFPGIRRYAGSQEIAQFRKQAGDSPERPTDCLCLDDNDYPKHLWAYVFTGKPFRKQGPQGYQLAHLADHKAHNNRWREEFAVESPTNPPPDPPPLFGLYTSPANLAYVPSNFLKPTDFSGTLRTLLLSRAYQLYGGVARLAPPPLVQRTEPDSKWHPDNFQWGDCVGTVEHVDAFLQYRKQRLDDLIRG
;
A
#
# COMPACT_ATOMS: atom_id res chain seq x y z
N MET A 1 -27.43 7.79 21.36
CA MET A 1 -27.11 6.35 21.47
C MET A 1 -26.26 6.04 22.70
N GLN A 2 -26.42 4.85 23.28
CA GLN A 2 -25.55 4.24 24.30
C GLN A 2 -24.22 3.77 23.67
N GLU A 3 -23.37 4.74 23.37
CA GLU A 3 -22.18 4.54 22.54
C GLU A 3 -21.13 3.62 23.17
N ILE A 4 -20.89 3.73 24.48
CA ILE A 4 -19.87 2.93 25.18
C ILE A 4 -20.28 1.45 25.18
N GLU A 5 -21.51 1.19 25.57
CA GLU A 5 -22.10 -0.15 25.64
C GLU A 5 -22.22 -0.77 24.24
N PHE A 6 -22.59 0.03 23.24
CA PHE A 6 -22.63 -0.42 21.85
C PHE A 6 -21.23 -0.72 21.30
N THR A 7 -20.22 0.04 21.69
CA THR A 7 -18.82 -0.21 21.30
C THR A 7 -18.33 -1.55 21.88
N LEU A 8 -18.61 -1.82 23.15
CA LEU A 8 -18.31 -3.11 23.79
C LEU A 8 -19.08 -4.25 23.11
N TYR A 9 -20.37 -4.06 22.80
CA TYR A 9 -21.14 -5.05 22.03
C TYR A 9 -20.50 -5.36 20.67
N LEU A 10 -20.05 -4.35 19.92
CA LEU A 10 -19.41 -4.56 18.62
C LEU A 10 -18.05 -5.28 18.73
N LYS A 11 -17.29 -5.07 19.81
CA LYS A 11 -16.02 -5.74 20.06
C LYS A 11 -16.23 -7.16 20.59
N ASP A 12 -16.98 -7.30 21.67
CA ASP A 12 -17.01 -8.52 22.48
C ASP A 12 -18.07 -9.51 22.01
N VAL A 13 -19.20 -9.02 21.49
CA VAL A 13 -20.31 -9.88 21.03
C VAL A 13 -20.26 -10.09 19.52
N CYS A 14 -19.90 -9.06 18.75
CA CYS A 14 -19.81 -9.16 17.29
C CYS A 14 -18.42 -9.55 16.77
N ASN A 15 -17.38 -9.53 17.61
CA ASN A 15 -15.98 -9.83 17.25
C ASN A 15 -15.49 -9.06 16.01
N LEU A 16 -15.82 -7.77 15.93
CA LEU A 16 -15.40 -6.92 14.82
C LEU A 16 -14.03 -6.29 15.07
N ALA A 17 -13.19 -6.24 14.02
CA ALA A 17 -11.92 -5.52 14.07
C ALA A 17 -12.12 -4.03 14.41
N GLU A 18 -11.18 -3.43 15.15
CA GLU A 18 -11.32 -2.06 15.69
C GLU A 18 -11.64 -1.01 14.62
N ARG A 19 -11.03 -1.12 13.44
CA ARG A 19 -11.31 -0.24 12.30
C ARG A 19 -12.79 -0.31 11.86
N THR A 20 -13.37 -1.50 11.87
CA THR A 20 -14.79 -1.71 11.53
C THR A 20 -15.69 -1.16 12.62
N VAL A 21 -15.33 -1.33 13.89
CA VAL A 21 -16.05 -0.74 15.05
C VAL A 21 -16.10 0.78 14.91
N GLY A 22 -14.95 1.44 14.73
CA GLY A 22 -14.88 2.90 14.55
C GLY A 22 -15.72 3.40 13.37
N ALA A 23 -15.73 2.65 12.25
CA ALA A 23 -16.58 2.98 11.11
C ALA A 23 -18.07 2.84 11.42
N ARG A 24 -18.50 1.84 12.20
CA ARG A 24 -19.92 1.68 12.59
C ARG A 24 -20.38 2.77 13.54
N ILE A 25 -19.56 3.13 14.54
CA ILE A 25 -19.83 4.24 15.45
C ILE A 25 -19.96 5.56 14.68
N SER A 26 -19.01 5.84 13.78
CA SER A 26 -19.06 7.05 12.94
C SER A 26 -20.32 7.12 12.06
N ASN A 27 -20.73 6.00 11.47
CA ASN A 27 -21.97 5.93 10.69
C ASN A 27 -23.22 6.15 11.55
N CYS A 28 -23.29 5.58 12.76
CA CYS A 28 -24.40 5.82 13.69
C CYS A 28 -24.49 7.30 14.09
N ARG A 29 -23.36 7.93 14.46
CA ARG A 29 -23.32 9.38 14.77
C ARG A 29 -23.81 10.24 13.60
N ARG A 30 -23.48 9.83 12.38
CA ARG A 30 -23.97 10.51 11.18
C ARG A 30 -25.49 10.36 11.02
N VAL A 31 -26.06 9.18 11.31
CA VAL A 31 -27.52 9.02 11.32
C VAL A 31 -28.14 9.92 12.39
N GLU A 32 -27.61 9.93 13.61
CA GLU A 32 -28.14 10.76 14.71
C GLU A 32 -28.15 12.25 14.39
N ARG A 33 -27.12 12.72 13.70
CA ARG A 33 -27.00 14.14 13.31
C ARG A 33 -28.14 14.62 12.42
N TYR A 34 -28.69 13.77 11.55
CA TYR A 34 -29.67 14.18 10.54
C TYR A 34 -31.06 13.60 10.74
N GLU A 35 -31.16 12.42 11.36
CA GLU A 35 -32.43 11.72 11.56
C GLU A 35 -32.88 11.73 13.02
N GLY A 36 -32.03 12.17 13.96
CA GLY A 36 -32.34 12.19 15.40
C GLY A 36 -31.76 11.00 16.17
N ASP A 37 -31.78 11.11 17.50
CA ASP A 37 -31.14 10.16 18.43
C ASP A 37 -31.64 8.71 18.27
N LEU A 38 -30.71 7.75 18.18
CA LEU A 38 -31.05 6.34 17.94
C LEU A 38 -31.75 5.70 19.14
N ASP A 39 -31.47 6.15 20.38
CA ASP A 39 -32.21 5.66 21.55
C ASP A 39 -33.67 6.11 21.50
N GLY A 40 -33.91 7.37 21.14
CA GLY A 40 -35.25 7.90 20.87
C GLY A 40 -36.00 7.12 19.79
N HIS A 41 -35.35 6.84 18.64
CA HIS A 41 -35.96 6.01 17.58
C HIS A 41 -36.30 4.60 18.05
N PHE A 42 -35.44 3.99 18.87
CA PHE A 42 -35.70 2.67 19.42
C PHE A 42 -36.88 2.67 20.40
N GLN A 43 -36.97 3.69 21.27
CA GLN A 43 -38.07 3.82 22.21
C GLN A 43 -39.41 4.09 21.52
N ALA A 44 -39.40 4.86 20.44
CA ALA A 44 -40.63 5.26 19.74
C ALA A 44 -41.30 4.11 19.00
N ASP A 45 -40.54 3.36 18.18
CA ASP A 45 -41.10 2.28 17.34
C ASP A 45 -40.13 1.13 17.09
N GLY A 46 -39.13 0.97 17.95
CA GLY A 46 -38.09 -0.03 17.76
C GLY A 46 -37.19 0.24 16.54
N MET A 47 -37.08 1.50 16.11
CA MET A 47 -36.37 1.97 14.90
C MET A 47 -37.04 1.61 13.57
N ALA A 48 -38.30 1.17 13.56
CA ALA A 48 -38.99 0.73 12.35
C ALA A 48 -39.10 1.86 11.30
N SER A 49 -39.47 3.07 11.71
CA SER A 49 -39.61 4.22 10.82
C SER A 49 -38.26 4.67 10.26
N LEU A 50 -37.23 4.72 11.11
CA LEU A 50 -35.87 5.05 10.69
C LEU A 50 -35.34 4.05 9.65
N MET A 51 -35.52 2.75 9.89
CA MET A 51 -35.07 1.70 8.98
C MET A 51 -35.81 1.73 7.63
N ARG A 52 -37.08 2.15 7.63
CA ARG A 52 -37.86 2.40 6.40
C ARG A 52 -37.32 3.60 5.62
N ASN A 53 -36.96 4.69 6.30
CA ASN A 53 -36.39 5.89 5.66
C ASN A 53 -34.97 5.62 5.11
N LEU A 54 -34.19 4.79 5.81
CA LEU A 54 -32.89 4.32 5.35
C LEU A 54 -32.98 3.18 4.30
N THR A 55 -34.13 2.99 3.67
CA THR A 55 -34.29 2.01 2.57
C THR A 55 -34.30 2.71 1.23
N TYR A 56 -33.30 2.38 0.39
CA TYR A 56 -33.19 2.89 -0.97
C TYR A 56 -32.89 1.73 -1.93
N SER A 57 -33.82 1.46 -2.86
CA SER A 57 -33.78 0.27 -3.71
C SER A 57 -33.00 0.50 -5.01
N THR A 58 -32.66 -0.60 -5.71
CA THR A 58 -32.13 -0.54 -7.08
C THR A 58 -33.09 0.19 -8.02
N GLU A 59 -34.39 -0.01 -7.84
CA GLU A 59 -35.41 0.64 -8.67
C GLU A 59 -35.45 2.15 -8.43
N ASP A 60 -35.32 2.58 -7.18
CA ASP A 60 -35.21 4.00 -6.83
C ASP A 60 -33.96 4.63 -7.46
N ALA A 61 -32.82 3.92 -7.42
CA ALA A 61 -31.58 4.34 -8.07
C ALA A 61 -31.73 4.45 -9.60
N ASN A 62 -32.28 3.43 -10.25
CA ASN A 62 -32.49 3.41 -11.70
C ASN A 62 -33.46 4.50 -12.18
N ARG A 63 -34.40 4.90 -11.31
CA ARG A 63 -35.37 5.97 -11.56
C ARG A 63 -34.94 7.33 -11.02
N ASN A 64 -33.70 7.47 -10.53
CA ASN A 64 -33.16 8.70 -9.92
C ASN A 64 -34.08 9.34 -8.87
N ARG A 65 -34.75 8.52 -8.05
CA ARG A 65 -35.63 9.04 -7.00
C ARG A 65 -34.81 9.63 -5.85
N PRO A 66 -35.30 10.66 -5.14
CA PRO A 66 -34.62 11.14 -3.95
C PRO A 66 -34.65 10.08 -2.83
N ALA A 67 -33.59 10.03 -2.03
CA ALA A 67 -33.59 9.24 -0.80
C ALA A 67 -34.65 9.77 0.19
N ARG A 68 -35.22 8.89 1.00
CA ARG A 68 -36.28 9.23 1.97
C ARG A 68 -35.74 9.81 3.29
N HIS A 69 -34.42 9.90 3.41
CA HIS A 69 -33.71 10.44 4.57
C HIS A 69 -33.04 11.77 4.19
N HIS A 70 -32.76 12.60 5.18
CA HIS A 70 -32.14 13.92 5.05
C HIS A 70 -30.61 13.88 5.08
N ILE A 71 -30.01 12.69 5.26
CA ILE A 71 -28.55 12.54 5.30
C ILE A 71 -27.94 12.82 3.91
N PRO A 72 -27.06 13.83 3.76
CA PRO A 72 -26.42 14.13 2.49
C PRO A 72 -25.42 13.03 2.14
N ILE A 73 -25.48 12.47 0.93
CA ILE A 73 -24.55 11.45 0.43
C ILE A 73 -23.83 11.98 -0.81
N VAL A 74 -22.50 12.01 -0.76
CA VAL A 74 -21.65 12.36 -1.91
C VAL A 74 -21.29 11.07 -2.63
N GLY A 75 -21.67 10.95 -3.91
CA GLY A 75 -21.44 9.76 -4.73
C GLY A 75 -22.66 8.84 -4.83
N ASP A 76 -22.45 7.53 -4.72
CA ASP A 76 -23.51 6.53 -4.87
C ASP A 76 -24.46 6.52 -3.67
N VAL A 77 -25.65 7.12 -3.86
CA VAL A 77 -26.72 7.21 -2.87
C VAL A 77 -27.12 5.83 -2.35
N ARG A 78 -27.23 4.82 -3.22
CA ARG A 78 -27.66 3.48 -2.81
C ARG A 78 -26.66 2.83 -1.87
N ASN A 79 -25.37 2.90 -2.20
CA ASN A 79 -24.32 2.31 -1.37
C ASN A 79 -24.13 3.09 -0.06
N GLY A 80 -24.25 4.42 -0.11
CA GLY A 80 -24.24 5.28 1.07
C GLY A 80 -25.40 4.95 2.03
N THR A 81 -26.64 4.92 1.53
CA THR A 81 -27.82 4.62 2.33
C THR A 81 -27.78 3.20 2.90
N ALA A 82 -27.33 2.22 2.13
CA ALA A 82 -27.18 0.84 2.60
C ALA A 82 -26.17 0.72 3.77
N THR A 83 -25.08 1.47 3.73
CA THR A 83 -24.04 1.47 4.77
C THR A 83 -24.58 2.06 6.08
N LEU A 84 -25.34 3.15 6.00
CA LEU A 84 -25.97 3.80 7.16
C LEU A 84 -27.06 2.90 7.76
N LYS A 85 -27.90 2.28 6.92
CA LYS A 85 -28.90 1.28 7.36
C LYS A 85 -28.26 0.12 8.09
N GLN A 86 -27.10 -0.37 7.63
CA GLN A 86 -26.40 -1.47 8.28
C GLN A 86 -25.93 -1.09 9.70
N ALA A 87 -25.38 0.12 9.87
CA ALA A 87 -24.94 0.60 11.18
C ALA A 87 -26.12 0.78 12.15
N ALA A 88 -27.21 1.43 11.71
CA ALA A 88 -28.44 1.57 12.50
C ALA A 88 -29.06 0.21 12.85
N GLY A 89 -29.02 -0.77 11.95
CA GLY A 89 -29.52 -2.12 12.21
C GLY A 89 -28.69 -2.89 13.25
N LEU A 90 -27.37 -2.69 13.31
CA LEU A 90 -26.54 -3.26 14.38
C LEU A 90 -26.88 -2.65 15.74
N TYR A 91 -27.15 -1.34 15.77
CA TYR A 91 -27.60 -0.66 16.97
C TYR A 91 -28.96 -1.19 17.46
N GLN A 92 -29.90 -1.40 16.52
CA GLN A 92 -31.20 -2.02 16.82
C GLN A 92 -31.05 -3.41 17.47
N GLN A 93 -30.12 -4.24 16.98
CA GLN A 93 -29.84 -5.56 17.53
C GLN A 93 -29.26 -5.51 18.94
N PHE A 94 -28.31 -4.60 19.17
CA PHE A 94 -27.76 -4.31 20.49
C PHE A 94 -28.87 -3.96 21.49
N ARG A 95 -29.79 -3.05 21.10
CA ARG A 95 -30.91 -2.62 21.95
C ARG A 95 -31.96 -3.70 22.21
N GLN A 96 -32.10 -4.68 21.32
CA GLN A 96 -33.02 -5.81 21.50
C GLN A 96 -32.46 -6.91 22.42
N GLY A 97 -31.23 -6.77 22.94
CA GLY A 97 -30.57 -7.82 23.71
C GLY A 97 -30.35 -9.10 22.91
N ALA A 98 -30.52 -9.04 21.59
CA ALA A 98 -30.23 -10.15 20.72
C ALA A 98 -28.71 -10.29 20.65
N GLY A 99 -28.19 -11.39 21.22
CA GLY A 99 -26.83 -11.82 20.95
C GLY A 99 -26.61 -11.75 19.45
N TYR A 100 -25.54 -11.07 19.01
CA TYR A 100 -25.25 -10.90 17.61
C TYR A 100 -25.21 -12.29 16.99
N ARG A 101 -26.30 -12.68 16.31
CA ARG A 101 -26.22 -13.74 15.31
C ARG A 101 -25.47 -13.05 14.19
N PRO A 102 -24.20 -13.44 13.94
CA PRO A 102 -23.60 -13.03 12.71
C PRO A 102 -24.62 -13.42 11.65
N LYS A 103 -24.94 -12.53 10.73
CA LYS A 103 -25.22 -13.05 9.40
C LYS A 103 -23.97 -13.87 9.12
N ALA A 104 -24.08 -15.21 9.24
CA ALA A 104 -23.05 -16.16 8.82
C ALA A 104 -22.45 -15.51 7.61
N PRO A 105 -21.13 -15.23 7.66
CA PRO A 105 -20.55 -14.13 6.92
C PRO A 105 -21.29 -14.06 5.61
N ARG A 106 -21.79 -12.88 5.26
CA ARG A 106 -21.56 -12.54 3.87
C ARG A 106 -20.05 -12.67 3.71
N ALA A 107 -19.60 -13.88 3.42
CA ALA A 107 -18.71 -14.06 2.35
C ALA A 107 -19.22 -13.08 1.29
N SER A 108 -18.30 -12.52 0.57
CA SER A 108 -18.42 -12.70 -0.86
C SER A 108 -18.75 -14.18 -1.20
N SER A 109 -19.93 -14.65 -0.83
CA SER A 109 -20.78 -15.49 -1.63
C SER A 109 -21.74 -14.46 -2.23
N ARG A 110 -21.47 -13.89 -3.41
CA ARG A 110 -21.75 -14.62 -4.66
C ARG A 110 -22.59 -15.84 -4.29
N PRO A 111 -23.93 -15.83 -4.40
CA PRO A 111 -24.69 -17.05 -4.17
C PRO A 111 -23.86 -18.23 -4.71
N GLU A 112 -23.56 -19.23 -3.88
CA GLU A 112 -23.61 -20.56 -4.51
C GLU A 112 -24.96 -20.53 -5.18
N PRO A 113 -24.98 -20.65 -6.52
CA PRO A 113 -26.20 -20.52 -7.25
C PRO A 113 -27.19 -21.40 -6.51
N SER A 114 -28.28 -20.79 -6.00
CA SER A 114 -29.49 -21.59 -5.90
C SER A 114 -29.53 -22.30 -7.24
N SER A 115 -29.88 -23.57 -7.23
CA SER A 115 -30.35 -24.23 -8.42
C SER A 115 -31.62 -23.50 -8.92
N ARG A 116 -31.56 -22.20 -9.23
CA ARG A 116 -31.68 -21.73 -10.61
C ARG A 116 -31.14 -22.89 -11.41
N THR A 117 -32.03 -23.61 -12.07
CA THR A 117 -31.68 -24.34 -13.29
C THR A 117 -30.49 -23.61 -13.91
N PRO A 118 -29.28 -24.20 -13.92
CA PRO A 118 -28.04 -23.45 -13.89
C PRO A 118 -28.08 -22.38 -14.96
N SER A 119 -28.25 -21.12 -14.53
CA SER A 119 -27.86 -20.01 -15.38
C SER A 119 -26.34 -20.08 -15.36
N GLY A 120 -25.79 -20.83 -16.32
CA GLY A 120 -24.48 -21.49 -16.29
C GLY A 120 -23.50 -20.98 -15.24
N SER A 121 -23.08 -21.86 -14.33
CA SER A 121 -21.87 -21.60 -13.55
C SER A 121 -20.74 -21.29 -14.52
N TRP A 122 -20.03 -20.19 -14.30
CA TRP A 122 -18.80 -19.97 -15.04
C TRP A 122 -17.90 -21.17 -14.79
N PRO A 123 -17.26 -21.71 -15.84
CA PRO A 123 -16.31 -22.80 -15.68
C PRO A 123 -15.19 -22.36 -14.73
N ASP A 124 -14.77 -23.26 -13.85
CA ASP A 124 -13.50 -23.12 -13.17
C ASP A 124 -12.39 -23.30 -14.21
N TRP A 125 -11.53 -22.31 -14.31
CA TRP A 125 -10.39 -22.36 -15.21
C TRP A 125 -9.14 -22.75 -14.43
N PRO A 126 -8.28 -23.62 -15.01
CA PRO A 126 -7.02 -23.97 -14.39
C PRO A 126 -6.23 -22.70 -14.07
N GLN A 127 -5.60 -22.69 -12.89
CA GLN A 127 -4.65 -21.66 -12.51
C GLN A 127 -3.24 -22.12 -12.87
N PRO A 128 -2.30 -21.19 -13.13
CA PRO A 128 -0.91 -21.53 -13.39
C PRO A 128 -0.34 -22.37 -12.24
N ASP A 129 0.31 -23.47 -12.57
CA ASP A 129 1.10 -24.23 -11.60
C ASP A 129 2.50 -23.63 -11.44
N GLU A 130 3.34 -24.24 -10.59
CA GLU A 130 4.69 -23.73 -10.37
C GLU A 130 5.56 -23.74 -11.64
N ASN A 131 5.39 -24.72 -12.52
CA ASN A 131 6.14 -24.81 -13.77
C ASN A 131 5.71 -23.70 -14.74
N ASP A 132 4.42 -23.35 -14.76
CA ASP A 132 3.92 -22.22 -15.54
C ASP A 132 4.54 -20.90 -15.06
N VAL A 133 4.65 -20.70 -13.74
CA VAL A 133 5.30 -19.50 -13.17
C VAL A 133 6.81 -19.49 -13.48
N LEU A 134 7.48 -20.65 -13.44
CA LEU A 134 8.89 -20.78 -13.80
C LEU A 134 9.13 -20.46 -15.29
N HIS A 135 8.23 -20.92 -16.17
CA HIS A 135 8.28 -20.61 -17.59
C HIS A 135 8.06 -19.11 -17.83
N LEU A 136 7.09 -18.50 -17.15
CA LEU A 136 6.87 -17.06 -17.19
C LEU A 136 8.12 -16.28 -16.74
N ALA A 137 8.80 -16.73 -15.69
CA ALA A 137 10.04 -16.13 -15.22
C ALA A 137 11.15 -16.19 -16.30
N THR A 138 11.26 -17.32 -17.00
CA THR A 138 12.22 -17.51 -18.11
C THR A 138 11.98 -16.53 -19.26
N VAL A 139 10.71 -16.26 -19.58
CA VAL A 139 10.35 -15.30 -20.64
C VAL A 139 10.61 -13.86 -20.21
N MET A 140 10.40 -13.56 -18.93
CA MET A 140 10.43 -12.19 -18.43
C MET A 140 11.84 -11.69 -18.08
N THR A 141 12.67 -12.54 -17.47
CA THR A 141 14.00 -12.16 -16.93
C THR A 141 14.96 -11.53 -17.96
N PRO A 142 14.99 -11.93 -19.25
CA PRO A 142 15.79 -11.25 -20.27
C PRO A 142 15.32 -9.83 -20.58
N LEU A 143 14.08 -9.50 -20.22
CA LEU A 143 13.44 -8.21 -20.47
C LEU A 143 13.45 -7.29 -19.25
N VAL A 144 13.87 -7.76 -18.07
CA VAL A 144 14.03 -6.89 -16.91
C VAL A 144 15.29 -6.03 -17.07
N ARG A 145 15.21 -4.76 -16.66
CA ARG A 145 16.33 -3.81 -16.71
C ARG A 145 16.67 -3.33 -15.31
N PHE A 146 17.88 -3.66 -14.87
CA PHE A 146 18.50 -3.17 -13.64
C PHE A 146 19.51 -2.08 -13.97
N LEU A 147 19.77 -1.16 -13.04
CA LEU A 147 20.84 -0.17 -13.21
C LEU A 147 22.21 -0.84 -13.11
N HIS A 148 23.20 -0.25 -13.79
CA HIS A 148 24.58 -0.68 -13.62
C HIS A 148 25.04 -0.55 -12.15
N PRO A 149 25.72 -1.55 -11.55
CA PRO A 149 26.10 -1.52 -10.12
C PRO A 149 26.91 -0.29 -9.71
N GLN A 150 27.74 0.27 -10.60
CA GLN A 150 28.50 1.49 -10.33
C GLN A 150 27.59 2.71 -10.07
N ILE A 151 26.40 2.77 -10.68
CA ILE A 151 25.44 3.86 -10.42
C ILE A 151 24.90 3.74 -8.99
N VAL A 152 24.55 2.52 -8.56
CA VAL A 152 24.08 2.26 -7.20
C VAL A 152 25.18 2.55 -6.17
N GLN A 153 26.42 2.11 -6.43
CA GLN A 153 27.58 2.42 -5.58
C GLN A 153 27.73 3.93 -5.37
N ARG A 154 27.62 4.74 -6.42
CA ARG A 154 27.75 6.21 -6.30
C ARG A 154 26.67 6.84 -5.42
N VAL A 155 25.46 6.28 -5.39
CA VAL A 155 24.41 6.70 -4.45
C VAL A 155 24.76 6.30 -3.01
N VAL A 156 25.28 5.08 -2.81
CA VAL A 156 25.69 4.60 -1.48
C VAL A 156 26.88 5.38 -0.93
N ASP A 157 27.84 5.74 -1.78
CA ASP A 157 29.00 6.56 -1.41
C ASP A 157 28.54 7.96 -0.97
N ASP A 158 27.70 8.61 -1.77
CA ASP A 158 27.16 9.93 -1.42
C ASP A 158 26.27 9.87 -0.16
N ASN A 159 25.49 8.81 0.02
CA ASN A 159 24.76 8.58 1.27
C ASN A 159 25.71 8.43 2.46
N SER A 160 26.84 7.76 2.30
CA SER A 160 27.82 7.56 3.37
C SER A 160 28.53 8.85 3.76
N VAL A 161 28.88 9.69 2.77
CA VAL A 161 29.46 11.02 2.99
C VAL A 161 28.48 11.95 3.71
N ASN A 162 27.21 11.96 3.30
CA ASN A 162 26.21 12.89 3.85
C ASN A 162 25.42 12.32 5.04
N ARG A 163 25.67 11.06 5.46
CA ARG A 163 24.86 10.34 6.46
C ARG A 163 24.69 11.16 7.74
N GLY A 164 25.78 11.70 8.28
CA GLY A 164 25.76 12.44 9.54
C GLY A 164 24.88 13.69 9.46
N THR A 165 25.09 14.50 8.43
CA THR A 165 24.36 15.76 8.22
C THR A 165 22.87 15.50 7.97
N TRP A 166 22.53 14.61 7.03
CA TRP A 166 21.12 14.33 6.74
C TRP A 166 20.40 13.61 7.89
N SER A 167 21.10 12.76 8.66
CA SER A 167 20.51 12.15 9.84
C SER A 167 20.13 13.20 10.89
N ALA A 168 21.02 14.17 11.14
CA ALA A 168 20.75 15.26 12.08
C ALA A 168 19.57 16.13 11.63
N GLU A 169 19.47 16.46 10.33
CA GLU A 169 18.35 17.23 9.80
C GLU A 169 17.02 16.47 9.86
N LEU A 170 17.01 15.17 9.51
CA LEU A 170 15.81 14.34 9.63
C LEU A 170 15.35 14.24 11.09
N GLN A 171 16.28 14.01 12.03
CA GLN A 171 15.98 13.97 13.46
C GLN A 171 15.41 15.31 13.96
N ARG A 172 15.99 16.44 13.54
CA ARG A 172 15.47 17.78 13.86
C ARG A 172 14.03 17.97 13.38
N MET A 173 13.65 17.31 12.28
CA MET A 173 12.30 17.32 11.71
C MET A 173 11.38 16.24 12.30
N GLY A 174 11.84 15.49 13.30
CA GLY A 174 11.06 14.42 13.95
C GLY A 174 10.92 13.15 13.10
N ILE A 175 11.86 12.89 12.20
CA ILE A 175 11.89 11.72 11.32
C ILE A 175 13.03 10.80 11.78
N ASP A 176 12.75 9.51 11.97
CA ASP A 176 13.82 8.54 12.24
C ASP A 176 14.70 8.32 11.01
N PRO A 177 15.99 8.73 11.05
CA PRO A 177 16.89 8.56 9.92
C PRO A 177 17.21 7.09 9.64
N GLY A 178 17.11 6.19 10.61
CA GLY A 178 17.39 4.76 10.44
C GLY A 178 16.50 4.08 9.38
N ILE A 179 15.31 4.64 9.15
CA ILE A 179 14.34 4.18 8.14
C ILE A 179 14.85 4.40 6.70
N TYR A 180 15.77 5.36 6.50
CA TYR A 180 16.25 5.78 5.19
C TYR A 180 17.76 5.64 5.01
N LEU A 181 18.53 5.92 6.06
CA LEU A 181 19.98 6.15 6.05
C LEU A 181 20.76 5.11 6.88
N TRP A 182 20.36 3.85 6.84
CA TRP A 182 21.17 2.77 7.41
C TRP A 182 22.55 2.66 6.74
N GLU A 183 23.48 1.98 7.41
CA GLU A 183 24.81 1.76 6.86
C GLU A 183 24.75 0.96 5.55
N GLY A 184 25.38 1.50 4.49
CA GLY A 184 25.30 0.93 3.14
C GLY A 184 23.95 1.14 2.44
N SER A 185 23.06 2.00 2.97
CA SER A 185 21.76 2.28 2.37
C SER A 185 21.88 2.83 0.94
N PRO A 186 21.16 2.25 -0.03
CA PRO A 186 21.03 2.81 -1.37
C PRO A 186 19.86 3.81 -1.52
N CYS A 187 19.15 4.21 -0.45
CA CYS A 187 18.03 5.15 -0.54
C CYS A 187 18.42 6.45 -1.27
N ALA A 188 17.83 6.73 -2.44
CA ALA A 188 18.23 7.89 -3.25
C ALA A 188 17.73 9.22 -2.68
N PHE A 189 16.57 9.23 -2.01
CA PHE A 189 16.01 10.42 -1.39
C PHE A 189 15.50 10.09 0.03
N PRO A 190 16.35 10.23 1.05
CA PRO A 190 15.96 10.07 2.45
C PRO A 190 14.83 11.01 2.86
N GLY A 191 13.89 10.51 3.66
CA GLY A 191 12.73 11.29 4.10
C GLY A 191 11.63 11.40 3.04
N ILE A 192 11.73 10.73 1.89
CA ILE A 192 10.67 10.72 0.88
C ILE A 192 10.05 9.34 0.82
N ARG A 193 8.72 9.28 1.01
CA ARG A 193 7.97 8.02 0.93
C ARG A 193 6.71 8.17 0.10
N ARG A 194 6.21 7.03 -0.36
CA ARG A 194 4.90 6.97 -0.99
C ARG A 194 3.81 7.26 0.02
N TYR A 195 2.74 7.91 -0.43
CA TYR A 195 1.50 7.98 0.36
C TYR A 195 0.97 6.58 0.68
N ALA A 196 0.29 6.46 1.83
CA ALA A 196 -0.32 5.26 2.36
C ALA A 196 -1.80 5.52 2.68
N GLY A 197 -2.68 4.76 2.03
CA GLY A 197 -4.11 4.86 2.25
C GLY A 197 -4.76 6.11 1.64
N SER A 198 -6.09 6.15 1.72
CA SER A 198 -6.91 7.19 1.07
C SER A 198 -6.74 8.59 1.67
N GLN A 199 -6.38 8.70 2.94
CA GLN A 199 -6.15 9.98 3.62
C GLN A 199 -4.91 10.69 3.08
N GLU A 200 -3.76 10.01 3.06
CA GLU A 200 -2.53 10.58 2.52
C GLU A 200 -2.61 10.82 1.01
N ILE A 201 -3.35 9.98 0.26
CA ILE A 201 -3.67 10.25 -1.16
C ILE A 201 -4.41 11.58 -1.30
N ALA A 202 -5.41 11.82 -0.45
CA ALA A 202 -6.16 13.07 -0.46
C ALA A 202 -5.28 14.26 -0.08
N GLN A 203 -4.41 14.12 0.92
CA GLN A 203 -3.44 15.15 1.31
C GLN A 203 -2.47 15.47 0.17
N PHE A 204 -1.90 14.45 -0.47
CA PHE A 204 -1.00 14.60 -1.61
C PHE A 204 -1.67 15.30 -2.80
N ARG A 205 -2.89 14.89 -3.15
CA ARG A 205 -3.65 15.47 -4.29
C ARG A 205 -4.17 16.88 -4.04
N LYS A 206 -4.32 17.28 -2.77
CA LYS A 206 -4.87 18.58 -2.38
C LYS A 206 -3.83 19.65 -2.02
N GLN A 207 -2.52 19.36 -2.16
CA GLN A 207 -1.39 20.25 -1.84
C GLN A 207 -1.76 21.39 -0.86
N ALA A 208 -1.79 21.03 0.42
CA ALA A 208 -1.95 21.90 1.59
C ALA A 208 -3.23 22.77 1.65
N GLY A 209 -4.33 22.14 2.06
CA GLY A 209 -5.45 22.83 2.70
C GLY A 209 -5.89 22.05 3.95
N ASP A 210 -5.52 22.56 5.13
CA ASP A 210 -6.03 22.22 6.47
C ASP A 210 -6.33 20.73 6.75
N SER A 211 -5.36 19.85 6.51
CA SER A 211 -5.35 18.56 7.20
C SER A 211 -4.47 18.71 8.45
N PRO A 212 -5.01 18.48 9.67
CA PRO A 212 -4.32 18.83 10.91
C PRO A 212 -3.12 17.93 11.24
N GLU A 213 -2.96 16.79 10.57
CA GLU A 213 -1.88 15.84 10.86
C GLU A 213 -0.92 15.74 9.67
N ARG A 214 0.34 16.11 9.93
CA ARG A 214 1.45 15.94 9.00
C ARG A 214 1.75 14.44 8.84
N PRO A 215 2.01 13.95 7.61
CA PRO A 215 2.45 12.57 7.40
C PRO A 215 3.68 12.24 8.25
N THR A 216 3.65 11.11 8.96
CA THR A 216 4.75 10.68 9.82
C THR A 216 5.95 10.20 9.01
N ASP A 217 7.14 10.33 9.61
CA ASP A 217 8.41 9.80 9.11
C ASP A 217 8.76 10.23 7.67
N CYS A 218 8.35 11.42 7.23
CA CYS A 218 8.74 11.94 5.92
C CYS A 218 8.78 13.47 5.85
N LEU A 219 9.66 13.96 4.99
CA LEU A 219 9.72 15.35 4.55
C LEU A 219 8.59 15.64 3.56
N CYS A 220 8.33 14.72 2.64
CA CYS A 220 7.24 14.83 1.68
C CYS A 220 6.71 13.46 1.20
N LEU A 221 5.46 13.48 0.73
CA LEU A 221 4.81 12.36 0.03
C LEU A 221 5.06 12.44 -1.48
N ASP A 222 5.09 11.29 -2.14
CA ASP A 222 5.28 11.15 -3.59
C ASP A 222 4.33 10.12 -4.25
N ASP A 223 4.16 10.24 -5.57
CA ASP A 223 3.48 9.27 -6.45
C ASP A 223 4.38 8.75 -7.59
N ASN A 224 5.55 8.25 -7.21
CA ASN A 224 6.55 7.60 -8.06
C ASN A 224 7.28 8.54 -9.01
N ASP A 225 7.48 9.81 -8.65
CA ASP A 225 8.41 10.68 -9.38
C ASP A 225 9.83 10.54 -8.85
N TYR A 226 10.01 10.54 -7.52
CA TYR A 226 11.32 10.49 -6.90
C TYR A 226 12.14 9.25 -7.25
N PRO A 227 11.57 8.04 -7.21
CA PRO A 227 12.24 6.84 -7.67
C PRO A 227 12.74 6.92 -9.12
N LYS A 228 12.12 7.76 -9.97
CA LYS A 228 12.43 7.87 -11.40
C LYS A 228 13.46 8.95 -11.73
N HIS A 229 13.79 9.86 -10.80
CA HIS A 229 14.76 10.92 -11.10
C HIS A 229 16.13 10.35 -11.45
N LEU A 230 16.66 9.41 -10.66
CA LEU A 230 17.95 8.78 -10.95
C LEU A 230 17.94 8.11 -12.34
N TRP A 231 16.90 7.33 -12.64
CA TRP A 231 16.70 6.70 -13.94
C TRP A 231 16.68 7.72 -15.09
N ALA A 232 15.97 8.83 -14.93
CA ALA A 232 15.94 9.88 -15.95
C ALA A 232 17.32 10.52 -16.16
N TYR A 233 18.08 10.77 -15.09
CA TYR A 233 19.41 11.37 -15.18
C TYR A 233 20.40 10.45 -15.90
N VAL A 234 20.48 9.17 -15.53
CA VAL A 234 21.46 8.24 -16.13
C VAL A 234 21.24 7.97 -17.62
N PHE A 235 20.07 8.35 -18.16
CA PHE A 235 19.76 8.23 -19.59
C PHE A 235 19.66 9.56 -20.34
N THR A 236 19.29 10.65 -19.67
CA THR A 236 18.95 11.92 -20.34
C THR A 236 19.69 13.13 -19.80
N GLY A 237 20.43 12.96 -18.71
CA GLY A 237 21.09 14.05 -17.97
C GLY A 237 20.12 15.03 -17.31
N LYS A 238 18.81 14.70 -17.26
CA LYS A 238 17.75 15.62 -16.82
C LYS A 238 16.82 14.95 -15.79
N PRO A 239 16.15 15.75 -14.94
CA PRO A 239 15.10 15.23 -14.05
C PRO A 239 13.97 14.56 -14.82
N PHE A 240 13.33 13.57 -14.21
CA PHE A 240 12.14 12.92 -14.73
C PHE A 240 11.00 13.93 -15.02
N ARG A 241 10.40 13.83 -16.22
CA ARG A 241 9.33 14.72 -16.71
C ARG A 241 8.04 13.96 -17.02
N LYS A 242 7.64 13.01 -16.17
CA LYS A 242 6.44 12.16 -16.32
C LYS A 242 6.45 11.19 -17.51
N GLN A 243 7.55 11.10 -18.24
CA GLN A 243 7.73 10.16 -19.35
C GLN A 243 8.95 9.25 -19.09
N GLY A 244 8.71 7.94 -19.07
CA GLY A 244 9.75 6.91 -18.95
C GLY A 244 10.03 6.22 -20.29
N PRO A 245 10.86 5.15 -20.30
CA PRO A 245 11.13 4.36 -21.49
C PRO A 245 9.85 3.77 -22.08
N GLN A 246 9.70 3.84 -23.41
CA GLN A 246 8.51 3.35 -24.10
C GLN A 246 8.34 1.84 -23.89
N GLY A 247 7.12 1.42 -23.53
CA GLY A 247 6.79 0.01 -23.33
C GLY A 247 7.29 -0.59 -22.02
N TYR A 248 7.86 0.22 -21.13
CA TYR A 248 8.36 -0.22 -19.82
C TYR A 248 7.75 0.59 -18.68
N GLN A 249 7.64 -0.04 -17.51
CA GLN A 249 7.20 0.57 -16.27
C GLN A 249 8.17 0.27 -15.14
N LEU A 250 8.30 1.22 -14.22
CA LEU A 250 9.13 1.04 -13.03
C LEU A 250 8.39 0.14 -12.03
N ALA A 251 9.07 -0.91 -11.56
CA ALA A 251 8.59 -1.83 -10.54
C ALA A 251 9.46 -1.74 -9.29
N HIS A 252 8.82 -1.71 -8.13
CA HIS A 252 9.46 -1.96 -6.84
C HIS A 252 9.56 -3.47 -6.63
N LEU A 253 10.73 -3.94 -6.17
CA LEU A 253 10.98 -5.37 -5.97
C LEU A 253 10.39 -5.82 -4.63
N ALA A 254 10.86 -5.24 -3.54
CA ALA A 254 10.31 -5.42 -2.19
C ALA A 254 9.23 -4.36 -1.88
N ASP A 255 8.26 -4.76 -1.06
CA ASP A 255 7.24 -3.85 -0.57
C ASP A 255 7.85 -2.82 0.40
N HIS A 256 7.37 -1.60 0.28
CA HIS A 256 7.82 -0.44 1.04
C HIS A 256 6.65 0.30 1.69
N LYS A 257 5.42 -0.19 1.49
CA LYS A 257 4.21 0.43 2.04
C LYS A 257 4.02 0.01 3.48
N ALA A 258 3.51 0.92 4.31
CA ALA A 258 3.13 0.59 5.68
C ALA A 258 1.96 -0.42 5.74
N HIS A 259 1.00 -0.32 4.83
CA HIS A 259 -0.16 -1.21 4.75
C HIS A 259 0.14 -2.41 3.85
N ASN A 260 -0.23 -3.62 4.29
CA ASN A 260 0.02 -4.89 3.59
C ASN A 260 1.51 -5.17 3.33
N ASN A 261 2.42 -4.57 4.11
CA ASN A 261 3.86 -4.80 4.00
C ASN A 261 4.17 -6.31 4.03
N ARG A 262 4.83 -6.81 2.98
CA ARG A 262 5.14 -8.23 2.79
C ARG A 262 6.57 -8.59 3.22
N TRP A 263 7.20 -7.79 4.08
CA TRP A 263 8.59 -7.97 4.50
C TRP A 263 8.95 -9.39 4.96
N ARG A 264 8.01 -10.15 5.58
CA ARG A 264 8.26 -11.54 6.01
C ARG A 264 8.36 -12.53 4.85
N GLU A 265 7.76 -12.21 3.71
CA GLU A 265 7.93 -12.98 2.47
C GLU A 265 9.30 -12.68 1.83
N GLU A 266 9.76 -11.44 1.95
CA GLU A 266 10.91 -10.90 1.20
C GLU A 266 12.25 -10.97 1.97
N PHE A 267 12.19 -10.90 3.29
CA PHE A 267 13.36 -10.79 4.16
C PHE A 267 13.31 -11.79 5.32
N ALA A 268 14.50 -12.16 5.79
CA ALA A 268 14.73 -12.86 7.05
C ALA A 268 15.36 -11.91 8.08
N VAL A 269 15.44 -12.35 9.34
CA VAL A 269 16.08 -11.59 10.43
C VAL A 269 17.43 -12.23 10.75
N GLU A 270 18.50 -11.42 10.79
CA GLU A 270 19.89 -11.87 10.99
C GLU A 270 20.12 -12.62 12.31
N SER A 271 19.38 -12.26 13.38
CA SER A 271 19.35 -12.99 14.65
C SER A 271 17.91 -13.24 15.10
N PRO A 272 17.33 -14.40 14.79
CA PRO A 272 15.90 -14.69 15.00
C PRO A 272 15.50 -14.92 16.46
N THR A 273 16.43 -14.77 17.43
CA THR A 273 16.16 -14.99 18.86
C THR A 273 15.21 -13.95 19.45
N ASN A 274 15.07 -12.77 18.82
CA ASN A 274 14.06 -11.75 19.14
C ASN A 274 13.65 -11.01 17.84
N PRO A 275 12.73 -11.55 17.03
CA PRO A 275 12.26 -10.83 15.85
C PRO A 275 11.48 -9.57 16.28
N PRO A 276 11.57 -8.46 15.51
CA PRO A 276 10.79 -7.27 15.82
C PRO A 276 9.29 -7.62 15.81
N PRO A 277 8.52 -7.14 16.80
CA PRO A 277 7.10 -7.50 16.95
C PRO A 277 6.25 -6.99 15.77
N ASP A 278 6.66 -5.86 15.17
CA ASP A 278 5.98 -5.17 14.08
C ASP A 278 6.82 -5.11 12.80
N PRO A 279 6.18 -4.94 11.61
CA PRO A 279 6.90 -4.68 10.38
C PRO A 279 7.75 -3.40 10.52
N PRO A 280 9.08 -3.46 10.34
CA PRO A 280 9.85 -2.22 10.27
C PRO A 280 9.32 -1.39 9.08
N PRO A 281 9.18 -0.06 9.23
CA PRO A 281 8.87 0.78 8.09
C PRO A 281 10.00 0.69 7.07
N LEU A 282 9.69 0.22 5.86
CA LEU A 282 10.66 0.04 4.77
C LEU A 282 10.65 1.23 3.80
N PHE A 283 10.40 2.44 4.31
CA PHE A 283 10.21 3.62 3.47
C PHE A 283 11.46 3.97 2.65
N GLY A 284 12.66 3.73 3.17
CA GLY A 284 13.90 3.93 2.40
C GLY A 284 14.01 3.05 1.15
N LEU A 285 13.31 1.92 1.09
CA LEU A 285 13.24 1.07 -0.10
C LEU A 285 12.44 1.70 -1.24
N TYR A 286 11.65 2.74 -0.97
CA TYR A 286 10.81 3.39 -1.96
C TYR A 286 11.62 4.07 -3.07
N THR A 287 12.66 4.82 -2.69
CA THR A 287 13.53 5.54 -3.62
C THR A 287 14.87 4.84 -3.84
N SER A 288 15.05 3.64 -3.27
CA SER A 288 16.25 2.83 -3.43
C SER A 288 16.35 2.30 -4.88
N PRO A 289 17.41 2.64 -5.65
CA PRO A 289 17.65 2.04 -6.96
C PRO A 289 17.96 0.55 -6.89
N ALA A 290 18.43 0.05 -5.74
CA ALA A 290 18.65 -1.37 -5.54
C ALA A 290 17.33 -2.14 -5.33
N ASN A 291 16.23 -1.44 -5.06
CA ASN A 291 14.88 -2.01 -4.95
C ASN A 291 14.00 -1.73 -6.18
N LEU A 292 14.62 -1.36 -7.31
CA LEU A 292 13.91 -0.91 -8.51
C LEU A 292 14.42 -1.61 -9.75
N ALA A 293 13.49 -1.92 -10.66
CA ALA A 293 13.82 -2.34 -12.01
C ALA A 293 12.75 -1.83 -12.99
N TYR A 294 13.14 -1.68 -14.26
CA TYR A 294 12.16 -1.50 -15.33
C TYR A 294 11.76 -2.85 -15.89
N VAL A 295 10.45 -3.06 -16.03
CA VAL A 295 9.84 -4.26 -16.60
C VAL A 295 8.92 -3.89 -17.74
N PRO A 296 8.73 -4.76 -18.76
CA PRO A 296 7.79 -4.49 -19.83
C PRO A 296 6.36 -4.27 -19.31
N SER A 297 5.69 -3.24 -19.81
CA SER A 297 4.36 -2.83 -19.37
C SER A 297 3.24 -3.79 -19.78
N ASN A 298 3.51 -4.63 -20.78
CA ASN A 298 2.58 -5.65 -21.27
C ASN A 298 2.57 -6.93 -20.43
N PHE A 299 3.54 -7.12 -19.54
CA PHE A 299 3.43 -8.16 -18.52
C PHE A 299 2.52 -7.69 -17.38
N LEU A 300 1.65 -8.59 -16.92
CA LEU A 300 0.95 -8.41 -15.64
C LEU A 300 2.03 -8.17 -14.58
N LYS A 301 1.85 -7.18 -13.69
CA LYS A 301 2.85 -6.79 -12.68
C LYS A 301 3.34 -8.02 -11.90
N PRO A 302 4.49 -8.59 -12.24
CA PRO A 302 4.82 -9.96 -11.85
C PRO A 302 5.12 -10.04 -10.36
N THR A 303 5.69 -8.97 -9.82
CA THR A 303 5.97 -8.78 -8.39
C THR A 303 4.69 -8.66 -7.55
N ASP A 304 3.55 -8.27 -8.11
CA ASP A 304 2.34 -8.05 -7.32
C ASP A 304 1.61 -9.37 -6.96
N PHE A 305 1.76 -10.41 -7.80
CA PHE A 305 0.95 -11.63 -7.76
C PHE A 305 1.71 -12.94 -7.45
N SER A 306 3.03 -12.99 -7.67
CA SER A 306 3.84 -14.18 -7.36
C SER A 306 4.95 -13.82 -6.37
N GLY A 307 4.88 -14.40 -5.16
CA GLY A 307 5.92 -14.24 -4.14
C GLY A 307 7.26 -14.77 -4.64
N THR A 308 7.28 -15.96 -5.25
CA THR A 308 8.51 -16.59 -5.75
C THR A 308 9.17 -15.79 -6.87
N LEU A 309 8.38 -15.22 -7.79
CA LEU A 309 8.91 -14.37 -8.86
C LEU A 309 9.49 -13.06 -8.30
N ARG A 310 8.86 -12.50 -7.26
CA ARG A 310 9.40 -11.36 -6.53
C ARG A 310 10.72 -11.70 -5.86
N THR A 311 10.80 -12.83 -5.15
CA THR A 311 12.05 -13.27 -4.50
C THR A 311 13.15 -13.53 -5.52
N LEU A 312 12.84 -14.06 -6.71
CA LEU A 312 13.80 -14.23 -7.80
C LEU A 312 14.39 -12.88 -8.23
N LEU A 313 13.55 -11.87 -8.47
CA LEU A 313 13.99 -10.52 -8.86
C LEU A 313 14.79 -9.83 -7.74
N LEU A 314 14.35 -9.98 -6.50
CA LEU A 314 15.07 -9.48 -5.34
C LEU A 314 16.43 -10.17 -5.20
N SER A 315 16.50 -11.48 -5.40
CA SER A 315 17.74 -12.25 -5.36
C SER A 315 18.72 -11.83 -6.44
N ARG A 316 18.22 -11.50 -7.64
CA ARG A 316 19.06 -10.89 -8.67
C ARG A 316 19.59 -9.52 -8.24
N ALA A 317 18.77 -8.69 -7.60
CA ALA A 317 19.23 -7.41 -7.06
C ALA A 317 20.34 -7.60 -6.00
N TYR A 318 20.21 -8.58 -5.11
CA TYR A 318 21.27 -8.93 -4.16
C TYR A 318 22.55 -9.43 -4.84
N GLN A 319 22.44 -10.24 -5.90
CA GLN A 319 23.59 -10.68 -6.69
C GLN A 319 24.32 -9.50 -7.36
N LEU A 320 23.58 -8.53 -7.89
CA LEU A 320 24.14 -7.36 -8.58
C LEU A 320 24.72 -6.33 -7.61
N TYR A 321 24.05 -6.09 -6.49
CA TYR A 321 24.31 -4.93 -5.64
C TYR A 321 24.82 -5.27 -4.24
N GLY A 322 24.78 -6.53 -3.80
CA GLY A 322 25.16 -6.91 -2.44
C GLY A 322 26.62 -6.63 -2.09
N GLY A 323 27.50 -6.53 -3.09
CA GLY A 323 28.89 -6.10 -2.90
C GLY A 323 29.09 -4.58 -2.72
N VAL A 324 28.08 -3.78 -3.06
CA VAL A 324 28.15 -2.30 -3.09
C VAL A 324 27.10 -1.61 -2.20
N ALA A 325 26.06 -2.34 -1.78
CA ALA A 325 24.93 -1.81 -1.04
C ALA A 325 24.38 -2.84 -0.05
N ARG A 326 23.87 -2.35 1.09
CA ARG A 326 23.03 -3.13 2.00
C ARG A 326 21.56 -2.88 1.62
N LEU A 327 20.95 -3.81 0.88
CA LEU A 327 19.65 -3.58 0.25
C LEU A 327 18.50 -3.38 1.25
N ALA A 328 18.58 -4.00 2.42
CA ALA A 328 17.56 -3.90 3.48
C ALA A 328 18.15 -3.31 4.77
N PRO A 329 17.36 -2.54 5.54
CA PRO A 329 17.81 -2.01 6.83
C PRO A 329 18.06 -3.15 7.83
N PRO A 330 19.08 -3.03 8.72
CA PRO A 330 19.24 -3.96 9.83
C PRO A 330 17.96 -4.05 10.68
N PRO A 331 17.61 -5.22 11.22
CA PRO A 331 18.32 -6.51 11.15
C PRO A 331 17.90 -7.39 9.96
N LEU A 332 17.29 -6.80 8.93
CA LEU A 332 16.78 -7.58 7.79
C LEU A 332 17.91 -8.01 6.86
N VAL A 333 17.79 -9.24 6.37
CA VAL A 333 18.67 -9.85 5.38
C VAL A 333 17.84 -10.52 4.28
N GLN A 334 18.47 -10.80 3.14
CA GLN A 334 17.81 -11.52 2.05
C GLN A 334 17.26 -12.86 2.53
N ARG A 335 16.01 -13.15 2.19
CA ARG A 335 15.50 -14.51 2.28
C ARG A 335 16.02 -15.32 1.08
N THR A 336 16.70 -16.43 1.35
CA THR A 336 17.14 -17.35 0.28
C THR A 336 15.99 -18.28 -0.09
N GLU A 337 15.69 -18.43 -1.39
CA GLU A 337 14.74 -19.44 -1.85
C GLU A 337 15.35 -20.83 -1.65
N PRO A 338 14.66 -21.77 -0.99
CA PRO A 338 15.19 -23.10 -0.72
C PRO A 338 15.23 -23.97 -1.99
N ASP A 339 14.39 -23.68 -2.98
CA ASP A 339 14.37 -24.43 -4.22
C ASP A 339 15.39 -23.86 -5.22
N SER A 340 16.42 -24.66 -5.46
CA SER A 340 17.51 -24.35 -6.39
C SER A 340 17.06 -23.95 -7.79
N LYS A 341 15.87 -24.36 -8.27
CA LYS A 341 15.38 -23.98 -9.60
C LYS A 341 15.13 -22.48 -9.73
N TRP A 342 14.84 -21.81 -8.62
CA TRP A 342 14.62 -20.36 -8.55
C TRP A 342 15.92 -19.57 -8.31
N HIS A 343 17.08 -20.21 -8.37
CA HIS A 343 18.36 -19.50 -8.26
C HIS A 343 18.55 -18.53 -9.46
N PRO A 344 18.97 -17.28 -9.25
CA PRO A 344 19.13 -16.30 -10.33
C PRO A 344 20.01 -16.77 -11.50
N ASP A 345 21.04 -17.58 -11.24
CA ASP A 345 21.95 -18.09 -12.28
C ASP A 345 21.31 -19.07 -13.26
N ASN A 346 20.12 -19.60 -12.95
CA ASN A 346 19.37 -20.46 -13.87
C ASN A 346 18.62 -19.67 -14.95
N PHE A 347 18.61 -18.34 -14.87
CA PHE A 347 17.87 -17.47 -15.76
C PHE A 347 18.80 -16.62 -16.60
N GLN A 348 18.38 -16.34 -17.84
CA GLN A 348 19.02 -15.31 -18.66
C GLN A 348 18.49 -13.95 -18.23
N TRP A 349 19.41 -13.02 -17.96
CA TRP A 349 19.07 -11.67 -17.53
C TRP A 349 19.37 -10.67 -18.64
N GLY A 350 18.54 -9.64 -18.72
CA GLY A 350 18.88 -8.46 -19.50
C GLY A 350 20.13 -7.76 -18.97
N ASP A 351 20.87 -7.11 -19.86
CA ASP A 351 22.02 -6.31 -19.48
C ASP A 351 21.62 -5.21 -18.49
N CYS A 352 22.55 -4.88 -17.58
CA CYS A 352 22.39 -3.69 -16.75
C CYS A 352 22.50 -2.43 -17.63
N VAL A 353 21.76 -1.39 -17.26
CA VAL A 353 21.61 -0.19 -18.08
C VAL A 353 22.00 1.09 -17.35
N GLY A 354 22.16 2.16 -18.13
CA GLY A 354 22.59 3.48 -17.67
C GLY A 354 24.11 3.59 -17.56
N THR A 355 24.60 4.82 -17.55
CA THR A 355 26.03 5.12 -17.36
C THR A 355 26.21 6.05 -16.16
N VAL A 356 27.45 6.14 -15.66
CA VAL A 356 27.80 7.03 -14.54
C VAL A 356 27.95 8.50 -14.96
N GLU A 357 27.92 8.80 -16.26
CA GLU A 357 28.22 10.11 -16.85
C GLU A 357 27.40 11.26 -16.24
N HIS A 358 26.13 11.00 -15.90
CA HIS A 358 25.22 12.01 -15.38
C HIS A 358 24.89 11.82 -13.89
N VAL A 359 25.58 10.92 -13.20
CA VAL A 359 25.31 10.65 -11.78
C VAL A 359 25.66 11.86 -10.92
N ASP A 360 26.74 12.58 -11.21
CA ASP A 360 27.10 13.78 -10.43
C ASP A 360 26.07 14.90 -10.55
N ALA A 361 25.50 15.09 -11.76
CA ALA A 361 24.39 16.02 -11.97
C ALA A 361 23.14 15.58 -11.19
N PHE A 362 22.86 14.28 -11.12
CA PHE A 362 21.79 13.74 -10.27
C PHE A 362 22.05 14.01 -8.78
N LEU A 363 23.26 13.75 -8.28
CA LEU A 363 23.59 13.93 -6.86
C LEU A 363 23.48 15.40 -6.45
N GLN A 364 23.87 16.34 -7.32
CA GLN A 364 23.66 17.77 -7.09
C GLN A 364 22.18 18.14 -7.04
N TYR A 365 21.38 17.67 -8.01
CA TYR A 365 19.93 17.88 -8.02
C TYR A 365 19.26 17.32 -6.76
N ARG A 366 19.63 16.09 -6.39
CA ARG A 366 19.16 15.38 -5.20
C ARG A 366 19.46 16.16 -3.93
N LYS A 367 20.69 16.64 -3.76
CA LYS A 367 21.09 17.45 -2.62
C LYS A 367 20.27 18.74 -2.54
N GLN A 368 20.20 19.50 -3.62
CA GLN A 368 19.40 20.73 -3.67
C GLN A 368 17.94 20.46 -3.29
N ARG A 369 17.37 19.36 -3.80
CA ARG A 369 15.99 19.01 -3.52
C ARG A 369 15.74 18.65 -2.06
N LEU A 370 16.67 17.93 -1.43
CA LEU A 370 16.60 17.64 0.01
C LEU A 370 16.77 18.90 0.85
N ASP A 371 17.70 19.78 0.49
CA ASP A 371 17.93 21.06 1.18
C ASP A 371 16.66 21.94 1.13
N ASP A 372 16.00 22.03 -0.02
CA ASP A 372 14.74 22.77 -0.18
C ASP A 372 13.64 22.21 0.76
N LEU A 373 13.46 20.89 0.79
CA LEU A 373 12.46 20.23 1.63
C LEU A 373 12.75 20.38 3.15
N ILE A 374 14.02 20.46 3.53
CA ILE A 374 14.44 20.64 4.92
C ILE A 374 14.23 22.08 5.38
N ARG A 375 14.39 23.05 4.48
CA ARG A 375 14.21 24.49 4.78
C ARG A 375 12.74 24.90 4.85
N GLY A 376 11.85 24.20 4.14
CA GLY A 376 10.40 24.46 4.12
C GLY A 376 9.99 25.34 2.94
#